data_AF-A0A934R9D6-F1
#
_entry.id   AF-A0A934R9D6-F1
#
_cell.length_a   1.000
_cell.length_b   1.000
_cell.length_c   1.000
_cell.angle_alpha   90.00
_cell.angle_beta   90.00
_cell.angle_gamma   90.00
#
_symmetry.space_group_name_H-M   'P 1'
#
loop_
_entity.id
_entity.type
_entity.pdbx_description
1 polymer ?
#
loop_
_entity_poly.entity_id
_entity_poly.type
_entity_poly.pdbx_seq_one_letter_code
_entity_poly.pdbx_strand_id
1 'polypeptide(L)'
;MKPNAWRWIITVGAAVFLAVVCVVAYLKRQDVRVVSPGEEAAIAEALLGERLSGPRYFNPVAGGGVETAGSWISVTDAMAQVSRIAGERKLDSEAVRKLELLIDRMAESHPYRAVGGERIDLPRLNLSLDSIGK
;
A
#
# COMPACT_ATOMS: atom_id res chain seq x y z
N MET A 1 7.86 35.49 57.52
CA MET A 1 6.74 34.87 56.80
C MET A 1 7.31 34.04 55.66
N LYS A 2 7.21 32.69 55.73
CA LYS A 2 7.79 31.79 54.72
C LYS A 2 6.85 31.72 53.51
N PRO A 3 7.31 31.98 52.28
CA PRO A 3 6.44 31.99 51.12
C PRO A 3 5.95 30.58 50.78
N ASN A 4 4.65 30.38 50.95
CA ASN A 4 3.69 29.49 50.29
C ASN A 4 4.27 28.44 49.32
N ALA A 5 5.08 27.50 49.80
CA ALA A 5 5.66 26.40 49.01
C ALA A 5 4.58 25.60 48.24
N TRP A 6 3.38 25.55 48.80
CA TRP A 6 2.19 24.93 48.20
C TRP A 6 1.79 25.52 46.85
N ARG A 7 1.92 26.84 46.66
CA ARG A 7 1.57 27.51 45.40
C ARG A 7 2.54 27.12 44.28
N TRP A 8 3.82 27.00 44.60
CA TRP A 8 4.86 26.60 43.65
C TRP A 8 4.70 25.15 43.20
N ILE A 9 4.34 24.24 44.12
CA ILE A 9 4.07 22.83 43.79
C ILE A 9 2.91 22.72 42.79
N ILE A 10 1.83 23.48 43.00
CA ILE A 10 0.67 23.49 42.08
C ILE A 10 1.07 24.06 40.72
N THR A 11 1.81 25.17 40.68
CA THR A 11 2.22 25.79 39.41
C THR A 11 3.14 24.88 38.60
N VAL A 12 4.11 24.23 39.25
CA VAL A 12 5.01 23.27 38.58
C VAL A 12 4.24 22.03 38.11
N GLY A 13 3.34 21.49 38.95
CA GLY A 13 2.50 20.36 38.57
C GLY A 13 1.61 20.65 37.36
N ALA A 14 0.96 21.83 37.34
CA ALA A 14 0.14 22.25 36.22
C ALA A 14 0.94 22.47 34.93
N ALA A 15 2.16 23.04 35.03
CA ALA A 15 3.03 23.24 33.87
C ALA A 15 3.51 21.91 33.27
N VAL A 16 3.89 20.94 34.11
CA VAL A 16 4.28 19.60 33.67
C VAL A 16 3.10 18.87 33.04
N PHE A 17 1.92 18.94 33.65
CA PHE A 17 0.71 18.34 33.09
C PHE A 17 0.37 18.92 31.71
N LEU A 18 0.43 20.25 31.57
CA LEU A 18 0.20 20.92 30.28
C LEU A 18 1.25 20.50 29.23
N ALA A 19 2.52 20.43 29.61
CA ALA A 19 3.59 19.99 28.72
C ALA A 19 3.38 18.54 28.25
N VAL A 20 2.98 17.63 29.15
CA VAL A 20 2.66 16.25 28.81
C VAL A 20 1.45 16.18 27.86
N VAL A 21 0.39 16.95 28.12
CA VAL A 21 -0.77 17.02 27.23
C VAL A 21 -0.38 17.55 25.85
N CYS A 22 0.46 18.58 25.77
CA CYS A 22 0.97 19.11 24.51
C CYS A 22 1.84 18.10 23.76
N VAL A 23 2.71 17.37 24.45
CA VAL A 23 3.55 16.33 23.85
C VAL A 23 2.70 15.16 23.35
N VAL A 24 1.73 14.70 24.13
CA VAL A 24 0.80 13.64 23.71
C VAL A 24 -0.05 14.08 22.53
N ALA A 25 -0.55 15.33 22.52
CA ALA A 25 -1.29 15.89 21.39
C ALA A 25 -0.40 16.03 20.15
N TYR A 26 0.85 16.44 20.31
CA TYR A 26 1.83 16.55 19.23
C TYR A 26 2.20 15.18 18.64
N LEU A 27 2.48 14.19 19.49
CA LEU A 27 2.76 12.81 19.07
C LEU A 27 1.54 12.17 18.41
N LYS A 28 0.34 12.34 18.98
CA LYS A 28 -0.92 11.92 18.31
C LYS A 28 -1.11 12.61 16.97
N ARG A 29 -0.74 13.89 16.82
CA ARG A 29 -0.79 14.59 15.53
C ARG A 29 0.22 14.04 14.52
N GLN A 30 1.34 13.49 14.97
CA GLN A 30 2.27 12.75 14.10
C GLN A 30 1.71 11.38 13.69
N ASP A 31 0.94 10.71 14.56
CA ASP A 31 0.21 9.46 14.24
C ASP A 31 -1.03 9.68 13.35
N VAL A 32 -1.54 10.92 13.24
CA VAL A 32 -2.62 11.26 12.30
C VAL A 32 -2.04 11.47 10.89
N ARG A 33 -1.61 10.37 10.29
CA ARG A 33 -1.69 10.15 8.83
C ARG A 33 -1.94 8.70 8.44
N VAL A 34 -2.37 7.85 9.38
CA VAL A 34 -3.21 6.71 9.03
C VAL A 34 -4.66 7.16 9.23
N VAL A 35 -5.13 8.00 8.30
CA VAL A 35 -6.58 8.04 8.03
C VAL A 35 -6.94 6.59 7.79
N SER A 36 -7.73 5.97 8.66
CA SER A 36 -8.36 4.70 8.33
C SER A 36 -9.41 5.05 7.27
N PRO A 37 -9.13 4.84 5.97
CA PRO A 37 -10.05 5.23 4.92
C PRO A 37 -10.84 3.95 4.61
N GLY A 38 -11.44 3.34 5.64
CA GLY A 38 -12.00 2.00 5.50
C GLY A 38 -13.06 1.93 4.39
N GLU A 39 -13.84 3.00 4.24
CA GLU A 39 -14.87 3.10 3.20
C GLU A 39 -14.36 3.86 1.98
N GLU A 40 -13.74 5.03 2.15
CA GLU A 40 -13.26 5.82 1.00
C GLU A 40 -12.12 5.14 0.23
N ALA A 41 -11.16 4.51 0.91
CA ALA A 41 -10.12 3.75 0.21
C ALA A 41 -10.65 2.42 -0.32
N ALA A 42 -11.59 1.75 0.34
CA ALA A 42 -12.22 0.58 -0.25
C ALA A 42 -13.01 0.94 -1.52
N ILE A 43 -13.69 2.08 -1.55
CA ILE A 43 -14.36 2.61 -2.75
C ILE A 43 -13.33 3.00 -3.81
N ALA A 44 -12.23 3.67 -3.43
CA ALA A 44 -11.17 4.02 -4.36
C ALA A 44 -10.50 2.77 -4.96
N GLU A 45 -10.22 1.75 -4.16
CA GLU A 45 -9.68 0.47 -4.60
C GLU A 45 -10.66 -0.28 -5.50
N ALA A 46 -11.96 -0.28 -5.18
CA ALA A 46 -12.99 -0.88 -6.02
C ALA A 46 -13.10 -0.18 -7.38
N LEU A 47 -13.11 1.16 -7.39
CA LEU A 47 -13.11 1.96 -8.62
C LEU A 47 -11.82 1.76 -9.43
N LEU A 48 -10.68 1.65 -8.77
CA LEU A 48 -9.40 1.33 -9.43
C LEU A 48 -9.42 -0.08 -10.02
N GLY A 49 -9.93 -1.06 -9.30
CA GLY A 49 -10.09 -2.43 -9.80
C GLY A 49 -10.98 -2.50 -11.03
N GLU A 50 -12.08 -1.74 -11.05
CA GLU A 50 -12.97 -1.65 -12.21
C GLU A 50 -12.28 -0.98 -13.41
N ARG A 51 -11.53 0.11 -13.18
CA ARG A 51 -10.80 0.84 -14.23
C ARG A 51 -9.61 0.07 -14.79
N LEU A 52 -8.93 -0.71 -13.94
CA LEU A 52 -7.78 -1.53 -14.26
C LEU A 52 -8.19 -2.98 -14.55
N SER A 53 -9.39 -3.17 -15.09
CA SER A 53 -9.90 -4.45 -15.54
C SER A 53 -9.89 -4.54 -17.07
N GLY A 54 -9.71 -5.74 -17.60
CA GLY A 54 -9.82 -6.02 -19.04
C GLY A 54 -8.61 -6.72 -19.66
N PRO A 55 -8.64 -6.97 -20.97
CA PRO A 55 -7.63 -7.77 -21.68
C PRO A 55 -6.27 -7.06 -21.79
N ARG A 56 -6.18 -5.77 -21.47
CA ARG A 56 -4.94 -5.00 -21.46
C ARG A 56 -4.24 -4.97 -20.09
N TYR A 57 -4.90 -5.46 -19.04
CA TYR A 57 -4.41 -5.47 -17.67
C TYR A 57 -4.17 -6.89 -17.17
N PHE A 58 -3.47 -6.99 -16.04
CA PHE A 58 -3.33 -8.23 -15.29
C PHE A 58 -4.65 -8.56 -14.58
N ASN A 59 -5.05 -9.82 -14.64
CA ASN A 59 -6.26 -10.31 -14.00
C ASN A 59 -5.90 -11.41 -12.97
N PRO A 60 -6.62 -11.52 -11.85
CA PRO A 60 -6.40 -12.61 -10.91
C PRO A 60 -6.76 -13.95 -11.56
N VAL A 61 -5.97 -14.99 -11.29
CA VAL A 61 -6.26 -16.34 -11.79
C VAL A 61 -7.25 -17.01 -10.84
N ALA A 62 -8.42 -17.38 -11.34
CA ALA A 62 -9.45 -18.09 -10.58
C ALA A 62 -8.94 -19.50 -10.22
N GLY A 63 -8.45 -19.67 -8.99
CA GLY A 63 -7.90 -20.96 -8.54
C GLY A 63 -7.03 -20.87 -7.28
N GLY A 64 -6.50 -19.70 -6.93
CA GLY A 64 -5.95 -19.44 -5.60
C GLY A 64 -7.08 -19.24 -4.60
N GLY A 65 -7.08 -20.02 -3.50
CA GLY A 65 -8.18 -20.16 -2.55
C GLY A 65 -8.93 -18.89 -2.17
N VAL A 66 -10.23 -19.09 -1.91
CA VAL A 66 -11.22 -18.12 -1.44
C VAL A 66 -10.79 -17.54 -0.09
N GLU A 67 -9.83 -16.63 -0.07
CA GLU A 67 -9.53 -15.79 1.07
C GLU A 67 -9.29 -14.37 0.59
N THR A 68 -10.35 -13.58 0.68
CA THR A 68 -10.38 -12.13 0.51
C THR A 68 -10.30 -11.67 -0.95
N ALA A 69 -11.14 -10.69 -1.29
CA ALA A 69 -10.99 -9.82 -2.45
C ALA A 69 -9.72 -8.96 -2.33
N GLY A 70 -8.57 -9.61 -2.13
CA GLY A 70 -7.24 -9.02 -2.15
C GLY A 70 -6.63 -9.34 -3.51
N SER A 71 -6.82 -8.44 -4.47
CA SER A 71 -5.81 -7.80 -5.32
C SER A 71 -4.38 -8.36 -5.39
N TRP A 72 -4.15 -9.68 -5.33
CA TRP A 72 -2.82 -10.28 -5.39
C TRP A 72 -2.75 -11.29 -6.53
N ILE A 73 -1.59 -11.34 -7.18
CA ILE A 73 -1.27 -12.31 -8.24
C ILE A 73 0.10 -12.95 -7.94
N SER A 74 0.26 -14.23 -8.27
CA SER A 74 1.58 -14.87 -8.17
C SER A 74 2.50 -14.38 -9.28
N VAL A 75 3.81 -14.43 -9.06
CA VAL A 75 4.81 -14.09 -10.09
C VAL A 75 4.62 -14.95 -11.34
N THR A 76 4.42 -16.26 -11.16
CA THR A 76 4.21 -17.21 -12.25
C THR A 76 2.97 -16.85 -13.07
N ASP A 77 1.86 -16.53 -12.40
CA ASP A 77 0.62 -16.15 -13.07
C ASP A 77 0.73 -14.79 -13.77
N ALA A 78 1.46 -13.83 -13.18
CA ALA A 78 1.74 -12.56 -13.82
C ALA A 78 2.58 -12.74 -15.09
N MET A 79 3.66 -13.52 -15.01
CA MET A 79 4.52 -13.85 -16.15
C MET A 79 3.75 -14.56 -17.27
N ALA A 80 2.84 -15.47 -16.93
CA ALA A 80 1.99 -16.15 -17.91
C ALA A 80 1.08 -15.19 -18.70
N GLN A 81 0.76 -14.01 -18.14
CA GLN A 81 -0.10 -13.01 -18.77
C GLN A 81 0.65 -11.95 -19.59
N VAL A 82 1.99 -11.88 -19.49
CA VAL A 82 2.82 -10.87 -20.18
C VAL A 82 2.62 -10.92 -21.70
N SER A 83 2.62 -12.11 -22.30
CA SER A 83 2.46 -12.29 -23.75
C SER A 83 1.14 -11.73 -24.27
N ARG A 84 0.04 -12.02 -23.56
CA ARG A 84 -1.30 -11.49 -23.84
C ARG A 84 -1.32 -9.96 -23.75
N ILE A 85 -0.83 -9.41 -22.65
CA ILE A 85 -0.84 -7.96 -22.40
C ILE A 85 0.03 -7.22 -23.41
N ALA A 86 1.19 -7.78 -23.77
CA ALA A 86 2.08 -7.24 -24.79
C ALA A 86 1.39 -7.16 -26.15
N GLY A 87 0.65 -8.20 -26.55
CA GLY A 87 -0.15 -8.20 -27.78
C GLY A 87 -1.27 -7.14 -27.76
N GLU A 88 -2.01 -7.05 -26.66
CA GLU A 88 -3.15 -6.16 -26.50
C GLU A 88 -2.77 -4.66 -26.42
N ARG A 89 -1.60 -4.37 -25.85
CA ARG A 89 -1.05 -3.00 -25.75
C ARG A 89 -0.04 -2.68 -26.85
N LYS A 90 0.24 -3.62 -27.76
CA LYS A 90 1.25 -3.49 -28.82
C LYS A 90 2.62 -3.05 -28.28
N LEU A 91 3.03 -3.66 -27.17
CA LEU A 91 4.33 -3.36 -26.55
C LEU A 91 5.47 -3.88 -27.43
N ASP A 92 6.52 -3.09 -27.58
CA ASP A 92 7.75 -3.52 -28.22
C ASP A 92 8.60 -4.40 -27.28
N SER A 93 9.68 -4.98 -27.81
CA SER A 93 10.56 -5.88 -27.05
C SER A 93 11.24 -5.19 -25.86
N GLU A 94 11.45 -3.87 -25.91
CA GLU A 94 12.03 -3.11 -24.81
C GLU A 94 11.01 -2.93 -23.67
N ALA A 95 9.77 -2.57 -24.01
CA ALA A 95 8.66 -2.44 -23.08
C ALA A 95 8.29 -3.78 -22.42
N VAL A 96 8.35 -4.89 -23.17
CA VAL A 96 8.18 -6.24 -22.61
C VAL A 96 9.26 -6.53 -21.57
N ARG A 97 10.54 -6.27 -21.89
CA ARG A 97 11.64 -6.48 -20.93
C ARG A 97 11.50 -5.61 -19.69
N LYS A 98 11.06 -4.35 -19.84
CA LYS A 98 10.77 -3.46 -18.70
C LYS A 98 9.64 -4.01 -17.83
N LEU A 99 8.62 -4.61 -18.44
CA LEU A 99 7.50 -5.23 -17.74
C LEU A 99 7.93 -6.48 -16.95
N GLU A 100 8.76 -7.34 -17.53
CA GLU A 100 9.32 -8.51 -16.83
C GLU A 100 10.18 -8.10 -15.63
N LEU A 101 11.05 -7.09 -15.81
CA LEU A 101 11.86 -6.54 -14.71
C LEU A 101 11.01 -5.88 -13.62
N LEU A 102 9.87 -5.30 -13.98
CA LEU A 102 8.93 -4.73 -13.02
C LEU A 102 8.30 -5.83 -12.16
N ILE A 103 7.85 -6.93 -12.78
CA ILE A 103 7.29 -8.09 -12.09
C ILE A 103 8.32 -8.65 -11.09
N ASP A 104 9.56 -8.85 -11.54
CA ASP A 104 10.66 -9.37 -10.72
C ASP A 104 10.98 -8.44 -9.53
N ARG A 105 11.08 -7.13 -9.77
CA ARG A 105 11.31 -6.13 -8.71
C ARG A 105 10.17 -6.10 -7.68
N MET A 106 8.92 -6.23 -8.15
CA MET A 106 7.76 -6.25 -7.26
C MET A 106 7.65 -7.55 -6.47
N ALA A 107 8.19 -8.65 -6.99
CA ALA A 107 8.27 -9.92 -6.28
C ALA A 107 9.28 -9.89 -5.11
N GLU A 108 10.33 -9.07 -5.19
CA GLU A 108 11.47 -9.10 -4.27
C GLU A 108 11.22 -8.45 -2.88
N SER A 109 10.00 -8.01 -2.56
CA SER A 109 9.75 -7.11 -1.41
C SER A 109 8.84 -7.64 -0.29
N HIS A 110 8.96 -8.91 0.12
CA HIS A 110 8.33 -9.37 1.38
C HIS A 110 9.32 -10.03 2.35
N PRO A 111 9.62 -9.39 3.52
CA PRO A 111 10.54 -9.92 4.52
C PRO A 111 10.00 -11.16 5.27
N TYR A 112 8.77 -11.60 4.98
CA TYR A 112 8.12 -12.77 5.57
C TYR A 112 8.06 -13.94 4.57
N ARG A 113 9.22 -14.36 4.05
CA ARG A 113 9.37 -15.45 3.07
C ARG A 113 9.05 -16.86 3.62
N ALA A 114 8.52 -16.97 4.84
CA ALA A 114 8.33 -18.24 5.53
C ALA A 114 6.92 -18.85 5.36
N VAL A 115 5.90 -18.06 4.98
CA VAL A 115 4.51 -18.53 4.93
C VAL A 115 3.76 -17.86 3.78
N GLY A 116 3.85 -18.44 2.58
CA GLY A 116 3.09 -18.02 1.40
C GLY A 116 4.00 -17.60 0.24
N GLY A 117 3.69 -18.11 -0.95
CA GLY A 117 4.47 -17.85 -2.17
C GLY A 117 4.58 -16.35 -2.51
N GLU A 118 5.47 -16.04 -3.46
CA GLU A 118 5.71 -14.69 -3.95
C GLU A 118 4.41 -14.08 -4.51
N ARG A 119 3.92 -13.02 -3.86
CA ARG A 119 2.65 -12.34 -4.17
C ARG A 119 2.94 -10.90 -4.58
N ILE A 120 2.32 -10.47 -5.68
CA ILE A 120 2.41 -9.12 -6.22
C ILE A 120 1.07 -8.43 -6.08
N ASP A 121 1.07 -7.17 -5.62
CA ASP A 121 -0.10 -6.30 -5.56
C ASP A 121 -0.56 -5.93 -6.98
N LEU A 122 -1.76 -6.38 -7.34
CA LEU A 122 -2.36 -6.32 -8.66
C LEU A 122 -2.72 -4.88 -9.09
N PRO A 123 -3.46 -4.06 -8.30
CA PRO A 123 -3.63 -2.64 -8.56
C PRO A 123 -2.30 -1.93 -8.79
N ARG A 124 -1.30 -2.17 -7.94
CA ARG A 124 0.01 -1.52 -8.07
C ARG A 124 0.75 -1.94 -9.34
N LEU A 125 0.63 -3.21 -9.74
CA LEU A 125 1.20 -3.74 -10.97
C LEU A 125 0.52 -3.11 -12.20
N ASN A 126 -0.81 -3.03 -12.20
CA ASN A 126 -1.58 -2.42 -13.30
C ASN A 126 -1.33 -0.91 -13.44
N LEU A 127 -1.20 -0.17 -12.33
CA LEU A 127 -0.80 1.25 -12.37
C LEU A 127 0.62 1.43 -12.91
N SER A 128 1.53 0.52 -12.54
CA SER A 128 2.91 0.56 -13.02
C SER A 128 3.00 0.22 -14.51
N LEU A 129 2.16 -0.70 -15.00
CA LEU A 129 2.00 -1.02 -16.42
C LEU A 129 1.59 0.22 -17.24
N ASP A 130 0.75 1.10 -16.70
CA ASP A 130 0.36 2.36 -17.34
C ASP A 130 1.50 3.36 -17.48
N SER A 131 2.53 3.30 -16.63
CA SER A 131 3.72 4.14 -16.80
C SER A 131 4.66 3.65 -17.92
N ILE A 132 4.60 2.36 -18.28
CA ILE A 132 5.42 1.76 -19.35
C ILE A 132 4.81 1.99 -20.74
N GLY A 133 3.48 2.14 -20.83
CA GLY A 133 2.75 2.26 -22.10
C GLY A 133 2.60 3.69 -22.64
N LYS A 134 3.34 4.66 -22.08
CA LYS A 134 3.44 6.04 -22.60
C LYS A 134 4.74 6.21 -23.38
#